data_AF-A0A958DJB2-F1
#
_entry.id   AF-A0A958DJB2-F1
#
_cell.length_a   1.000
_cell.length_b   1.000
_cell.length_c   1.000
_cell.angle_alpha   90.00
_cell.angle_beta   90.00
_cell.angle_gamma   90.00
#
_symmetry.space_group_name_H-M   'P 1'
#
loop_
_entity.id
_entity.type
_entity.pdbx_description
1 polymer ?
#
loop_
_entity_poly.entity_id
_entity_poly.type
_entity_poly.pdbx_seq_one_letter_code
_entity_poly.pdbx_strand_id
1 'polypeptide(L)'
;MIDFADLVALNKFDKRGALDALRDVQKQYQRGHGRWEQSPKEMPVYGTIASQFNDPGTNSFYRALIDRLVEKLGLDWESIYQISKALSEKQYIIPPERVRYLAEIAEISDRYNRYVQKQTDLARQAYQLRGTIDLLKAKGRDAEELETFFKEVKREMDKDCQDVLDTWEAKKQSYRDPQFVYKVRNKEIRVDNFSESLSHQQIP
;
A
#
# COMPACT_ATOMS: atom_id res chain seq x y z
N MET A 1 -15.70 30.20 -21.51
CA MET A 1 -16.47 30.36 -22.74
C MET A 1 -15.65 29.70 -23.85
N ILE A 2 -15.92 28.41 -24.10
CA ILE A 2 -15.14 27.59 -25.05
C ILE A 2 -15.33 28.07 -26.48
N ASP A 3 -16.40 28.83 -26.71
CA ASP A 3 -16.85 29.38 -27.98
C ASP A 3 -15.89 30.44 -28.56
N PHE A 4 -14.90 30.89 -27.78
CA PHE A 4 -13.88 31.87 -28.20
C PHE A 4 -12.50 31.26 -28.41
N ALA A 5 -12.30 30.01 -28.00
CA ALA A 5 -10.98 29.38 -28.05
C ALA A 5 -10.73 28.82 -29.46
N ASP A 6 -9.59 29.13 -30.06
CA ASP A 6 -9.17 28.49 -31.31
C ASP A 6 -8.71 27.04 -31.11
N LEU A 7 -8.12 26.76 -29.95
CA LEU A 7 -7.59 25.46 -29.55
C LEU A 7 -7.87 25.27 -28.06
N VAL A 8 -8.09 24.02 -27.64
CA VAL A 8 -8.32 23.69 -26.23
C VAL A 8 -7.34 22.60 -25.78
N ALA A 9 -6.60 22.88 -24.72
CA ALA A 9 -5.77 21.88 -24.04
C ALA A 9 -6.48 21.37 -22.78
N LEU A 10 -6.81 20.09 -22.75
CA LEU A 10 -7.32 19.40 -21.58
C LEU A 10 -6.16 18.74 -20.84
N ASN A 11 -5.58 19.46 -19.87
CA ASN A 11 -4.41 19.01 -19.12
C ASN A 11 -4.76 17.98 -18.02
N LYS A 12 -3.75 17.26 -17.51
CA LYS A 12 -3.89 16.14 -16.56
C LYS A 12 -4.66 14.95 -17.14
N PHE A 13 -4.37 14.62 -18.40
CA PHE A 13 -5.01 13.52 -19.13
C PHE A 13 -4.66 12.11 -18.58
N ASP A 14 -3.85 12.03 -17.52
CA ASP A 14 -3.57 10.84 -16.73
C ASP A 14 -4.70 10.47 -15.75
N LYS A 15 -5.62 11.38 -15.46
CA LYS A 15 -6.68 11.18 -14.45
C LYS A 15 -7.81 10.29 -14.95
N ARG A 16 -8.49 9.65 -13.98
CA ARG A 16 -9.73 8.90 -14.24
C ARG A 16 -10.78 9.85 -14.82
N GLY A 17 -11.49 9.40 -15.85
CA GLY A 17 -12.50 10.21 -16.55
C GLY A 17 -11.94 11.17 -17.61
N ALA A 18 -10.62 11.19 -17.86
CA ALA A 18 -10.02 12.07 -18.87
C ALA A 18 -10.58 11.84 -20.28
N LEU A 19 -10.85 10.59 -20.67
CA LEU A 19 -11.45 10.25 -21.97
C LEU A 19 -12.88 10.79 -22.12
N ASP A 20 -13.68 10.71 -21.05
CA ASP A 20 -15.05 11.24 -21.03
C ASP A 20 -15.03 12.77 -21.09
N ALA A 21 -14.15 13.39 -20.30
CA ALA A 21 -13.94 14.84 -20.33
C ALA A 21 -13.50 15.32 -21.73
N LEU A 22 -12.62 14.60 -22.43
CA LEU A 22 -12.25 14.93 -23.81
C LEU A 22 -13.46 14.94 -24.73
N ARG A 23 -14.26 13.86 -24.67
CA ARG A 23 -15.44 13.69 -25.51
C ARG A 23 -16.47 14.80 -25.25
N ASP A 24 -16.68 15.17 -24.01
CA ASP A 24 -17.66 16.18 -23.63
C ASP A 24 -17.21 17.58 -24.05
N VAL A 25 -15.93 17.91 -23.85
CA VAL A 25 -15.33 19.17 -24.31
C VAL A 25 -15.33 19.27 -25.85
N GLN A 26 -15.03 18.17 -26.56
CA GLN A 26 -15.14 18.11 -28.03
C GLN A 26 -16.56 18.40 -28.52
N LYS A 27 -17.57 17.76 -27.93
CA LYS A 27 -18.98 18.03 -28.28
C LYS A 27 -19.36 19.47 -27.95
N GLN A 28 -18.91 20.00 -26.82
CA GLN A 28 -19.22 21.37 -26.43
C GLN A 28 -18.58 22.37 -27.40
N TYR A 29 -17.32 22.16 -27.79
CA TYR A 29 -16.64 22.96 -28.80
C TYR A 29 -17.38 22.93 -30.14
N GLN A 30 -17.78 21.72 -30.58
CA GLN A 30 -18.53 21.53 -31.82
C GLN A 30 -19.83 22.34 -31.85
N ARG A 31 -20.60 22.29 -30.74
CA ARG A 31 -21.85 23.02 -30.56
C ARG A 31 -21.61 24.54 -30.56
N GLY A 32 -20.61 24.99 -29.81
CA GLY A 32 -20.26 26.42 -29.69
C GLY A 32 -19.85 27.06 -31.02
N HIS A 33 -19.23 26.28 -31.91
CA HIS A 33 -18.75 26.75 -33.21
C HIS A 33 -19.64 26.34 -34.40
N GLY A 34 -20.81 25.74 -34.15
CA GLY A 34 -21.76 25.34 -35.19
C GLY A 34 -21.24 24.28 -36.18
N ARG A 35 -20.25 23.46 -35.80
CA ARG A 35 -19.58 22.48 -36.69
C ARG A 35 -20.28 21.11 -36.71
N TRP A 36 -21.58 21.10 -36.98
CA TRP A 36 -22.41 19.89 -36.89
C TRP A 36 -22.06 18.79 -37.90
N GLU A 37 -21.54 19.18 -39.06
CA GLU A 37 -21.15 18.28 -40.15
C GLU A 37 -19.78 17.61 -39.94
N GLN A 38 -18.99 18.08 -38.96
CA GLN A 38 -17.67 17.52 -38.64
C GLN A 38 -17.78 16.52 -37.48
N SER A 39 -16.85 15.56 -37.42
CA SER A 39 -16.81 14.63 -36.30
C SER A 39 -16.36 15.35 -35.03
N PRO A 40 -16.92 15.06 -33.84
CA PRO A 40 -16.40 15.60 -32.57
C PRO A 40 -14.90 15.31 -32.36
N LYS A 41 -14.39 14.21 -32.92
CA LYS A 41 -12.97 13.83 -32.84
C LYS A 41 -12.03 14.76 -33.61
N GLU A 42 -12.56 15.53 -34.57
CA GLU A 42 -11.82 16.49 -35.39
C GLU A 42 -11.76 17.89 -34.74
N MET A 43 -12.50 18.10 -33.65
CA MET A 43 -12.45 19.37 -32.93
C MET A 43 -11.05 19.59 -32.34
N PRO A 44 -10.54 20.84 -32.32
CA PRO A 44 -9.19 21.16 -31.87
C PRO A 44 -9.06 21.14 -30.34
N VAL A 45 -9.37 19.98 -29.76
CA VAL A 45 -9.33 19.69 -28.34
C VAL A 45 -8.33 18.56 -28.11
N TYR A 46 -7.28 18.87 -27.36
CA TYR A 46 -6.13 17.99 -27.19
C TYR A 46 -5.99 17.59 -25.73
N GLY A 47 -5.97 16.28 -25.46
CA GLY A 47 -5.61 15.75 -24.14
C GLY A 47 -4.10 15.87 -23.94
N THR A 48 -3.67 16.57 -22.89
CA THR A 48 -2.25 16.82 -22.60
C THR A 48 -1.89 16.36 -21.19
N ILE A 49 -0.65 15.92 -21.01
CA ILE A 49 -0.06 15.56 -19.72
C ILE A 49 1.23 16.38 -19.57
N ALA A 50 1.10 17.64 -19.17
CA ALA A 50 2.25 18.54 -19.04
C ALA A 50 3.30 18.07 -18.01
N SER A 51 2.92 17.19 -17.08
CA SER A 51 3.85 16.58 -16.11
C SER A 51 4.65 15.40 -16.68
N GLN A 52 4.30 14.89 -17.87
CA GLN A 52 5.00 13.79 -18.53
C GLN A 52 6.01 14.38 -19.52
N PHE A 53 7.29 14.00 -19.36
CA PHE A 53 8.31 14.36 -20.33
C PHE A 53 8.00 13.75 -21.70
N ASN A 54 8.11 14.57 -22.76
CA ASN A 54 7.83 14.20 -24.14
C ASN A 54 6.42 13.59 -24.35
N ASP A 55 5.40 14.14 -23.66
CA ASP A 55 4.01 13.75 -23.83
C ASP A 55 3.51 13.98 -25.27
N PRO A 56 3.02 12.94 -25.98
CA PRO A 56 2.53 13.10 -27.35
C PRO A 56 1.34 14.04 -27.47
N GLY A 57 0.51 14.13 -26.44
CA GLY A 57 -0.63 15.05 -26.39
C GLY A 57 -0.16 16.51 -26.46
N THR A 58 0.81 16.84 -25.61
CA THR A 58 1.46 18.16 -25.55
C THR A 58 2.19 18.48 -26.85
N ASN A 59 2.88 17.50 -27.44
CA ASN A 59 3.55 17.66 -28.74
C ASN A 59 2.56 17.92 -29.89
N SER A 60 1.41 17.23 -29.88
CA SER A 60 0.34 17.44 -30.87
C SER A 60 -0.31 18.82 -30.70
N PHE A 61 -0.54 19.25 -29.45
CA PHE A 61 -1.05 20.57 -29.15
C PHE A 61 -0.07 21.68 -29.57
N TYR A 62 1.23 21.49 -29.34
CA TYR A 62 2.27 22.40 -29.82
C TYR A 62 2.21 22.58 -31.34
N ARG A 63 2.12 21.49 -32.11
CA ARG A 63 2.06 21.58 -33.58
C ARG A 63 0.82 22.35 -34.04
N ALA A 64 -0.34 22.02 -33.49
CA ALA A 64 -1.59 22.72 -33.79
C ALA A 64 -1.53 24.22 -33.43
N LEU A 65 -0.86 24.57 -32.33
CA LEU A 65 -0.65 25.94 -31.91
C LEU A 65 0.22 26.72 -32.89
N ILE A 66 1.35 26.15 -33.32
CA ILE A 66 2.23 26.78 -34.32
C ILE A 66 1.49 26.97 -35.65
N ASP A 67 0.78 25.95 -36.12
CA ASP A 67 0.01 26.03 -37.38
C ASP A 67 -1.05 27.14 -37.31
N ARG A 68 -1.74 27.25 -36.17
CA ARG A 68 -2.76 28.28 -35.98
C ARG A 68 -2.17 29.69 -35.89
N LEU A 69 -0.97 29.84 -35.32
CA LEU A 69 -0.26 31.12 -35.27
C LEU A 69 0.22 31.55 -36.66
N VAL A 70 0.77 30.61 -37.44
CA VAL A 70 1.16 30.84 -38.84
C VAL A 70 -0.03 31.31 -39.68
N GLU A 71 -1.17 30.61 -39.57
CA GLU A 71 -2.41 30.96 -40.28
C GLU A 71 -2.93 32.35 -39.89
N LYS A 72 -2.94 32.69 -38.60
CA LYS A 72 -3.50 33.96 -38.12
C LYS A 72 -2.61 35.17 -38.33
N LEU A 73 -1.29 34.98 -38.27
CA LEU A 73 -0.31 36.07 -38.27
C LEU A 73 0.49 36.15 -39.57
N GLY A 74 0.33 35.20 -40.49
CA GLY A 74 1.06 35.16 -41.76
C GLY A 74 2.57 34.96 -41.58
N LEU A 75 2.96 34.13 -40.61
CA LEU A 75 4.37 33.89 -40.26
C LEU A 75 5.01 32.84 -41.18
N ASP A 76 6.28 33.00 -41.48
CA ASP A 76 7.08 32.04 -42.27
C ASP A 76 7.80 31.02 -41.37
N TRP A 77 7.07 30.44 -40.42
CA TRP A 77 7.63 29.48 -39.47
C TRP A 77 7.40 28.03 -39.93
N GLU A 78 8.47 27.26 -40.05
CA GLU A 78 8.40 25.82 -40.31
C GLU A 78 8.77 25.01 -39.07
N SER A 79 7.82 24.27 -38.49
CA SER A 79 8.15 23.31 -37.43
C SER A 79 8.70 22.02 -38.04
N ILE A 80 9.97 21.73 -37.73
CA ILE A 80 10.69 20.51 -38.11
C ILE A 80 10.23 19.29 -37.27
N TYR A 81 9.47 19.53 -36.20
CA TYR A 81 9.01 18.48 -35.29
C TYR A 81 8.00 17.53 -35.97
N GLN A 82 8.37 16.26 -36.13
CA GLN A 82 7.48 15.20 -36.61
C GLN A 82 6.86 14.44 -35.44
N ILE A 83 5.53 14.35 -35.42
CA ILE A 83 4.80 13.58 -34.40
C ILE A 83 5.05 12.09 -34.68
N SER A 84 5.96 11.46 -33.93
CA SER A 84 6.14 10.01 -33.99
C SER A 84 4.95 9.33 -33.30
N LYS A 85 4.23 8.47 -34.03
CA LYS A 85 3.16 7.61 -33.49
C LYS A 85 3.66 6.61 -32.44
N ALA A 86 4.97 6.37 -32.41
CA ALA A 86 5.64 5.50 -31.47
C ALA A 86 5.98 6.27 -30.19
N LEU A 87 5.66 5.64 -29.06
CA LEU A 87 6.09 5.95 -27.69
C LEU A 87 5.21 6.95 -26.93
N SER A 88 4.17 6.40 -26.32
CA SER A 88 3.78 6.80 -24.96
C SER A 88 3.22 5.58 -24.23
N GLU A 89 4.08 4.59 -24.01
CA GLU A 89 3.85 3.72 -22.86
C GLU A 89 3.97 4.60 -21.62
N LYS A 90 2.86 4.79 -20.90
CA LYS A 90 2.85 5.54 -19.66
C LYS A 90 3.77 4.83 -18.67
N GLN A 91 4.92 5.43 -18.37
CA GLN A 91 5.82 4.90 -17.35
C GLN A 91 5.25 5.24 -15.97
N TYR A 92 4.50 4.30 -15.39
CA TYR A 92 4.01 4.44 -14.02
C TYR A 92 5.11 4.03 -13.03
N ILE A 93 5.46 4.92 -12.10
CA ILE A 93 6.29 4.54 -10.94
C ILE A 93 5.49 3.61 -10.02
N ILE A 94 4.22 3.95 -9.79
CA ILE A 94 3.27 3.12 -9.04
C ILE A 94 2.18 2.69 -10.01
N PRO A 95 2.04 1.38 -10.26
CA PRO A 95 0.97 0.87 -11.10
C PRO A 95 -0.41 1.29 -10.58
N PRO A 96 -1.37 1.66 -11.46
CA PRO A 96 -2.71 2.10 -11.06
C PRO A 96 -3.46 1.15 -10.12
N GLU A 97 -3.19 -0.15 -10.20
CA GLU A 97 -3.74 -1.19 -9.34
C GLU A 97 -3.16 -1.18 -7.91
N ARG A 98 -1.99 -0.56 -7.70
CA ARG A 98 -1.29 -0.47 -6.41
C ARG A 98 -1.46 0.86 -5.69
N VAL A 99 -2.30 1.77 -6.18
CA VAL A 99 -2.48 3.12 -5.60
C VAL A 99 -2.89 3.08 -4.12
N ARG A 100 -3.56 2.01 -3.67
CA ARG A 100 -4.02 1.84 -2.28
C ARG A 100 -3.04 1.11 -1.34
N TYR A 101 -1.79 0.87 -1.76
CA TYR A 101 -0.83 0.07 -0.98
C TYR A 101 -0.65 0.51 0.48
N LEU A 102 -0.65 1.82 0.77
CA LEU A 102 -0.54 2.32 2.15
C LEU A 102 -1.78 2.00 2.99
N ALA A 103 -2.97 2.04 2.39
CA ALA A 103 -4.20 1.64 3.05
C ALA A 103 -4.20 0.13 3.32
N GLU A 104 -3.73 -0.67 2.37
CA GLU A 104 -3.56 -2.12 2.55
C GLU A 104 -2.59 -2.43 3.70
N ILE A 105 -1.48 -1.71 3.81
CA ILE A 105 -0.51 -1.85 4.92
C ILE A 105 -1.19 -1.54 6.27
N ALA A 106 -1.96 -0.46 6.36
CA ALA A 106 -2.69 -0.11 7.57
C ALA A 106 -3.74 -1.17 7.94
N GLU A 107 -4.53 -1.64 6.96
CA GLU A 107 -5.52 -2.70 7.16
C GLU A 107 -4.88 -4.02 7.62
N ILE A 108 -3.69 -4.35 7.12
CA ILE A 108 -2.91 -5.52 7.56
C ILE A 108 -2.49 -5.35 9.02
N SER A 109 -2.01 -4.17 9.41
CA SER A 109 -1.63 -3.89 10.81
C SER A 109 -2.83 -4.03 11.76
N ASP A 110 -3.97 -3.46 11.40
CA ASP A 110 -5.20 -3.59 12.20
C ASP A 110 -5.70 -5.03 12.30
N ARG A 111 -5.60 -5.78 11.20
CA ARG A 111 -5.95 -7.21 11.19
C ARG A 111 -5.02 -8.00 12.11
N TYR A 112 -3.73 -7.70 12.10
CA TYR A 112 -2.78 -8.34 13.00
C TYR A 112 -3.06 -8.00 14.47
N ASN A 113 -3.38 -6.75 14.79
CA ASN A 113 -3.77 -6.35 16.15
C ASN A 113 -5.00 -7.12 16.64
N ARG A 114 -6.03 -7.29 15.81
CA ARG A 114 -7.21 -8.10 16.14
C ARG A 114 -6.85 -9.57 16.37
N TYR A 115 -5.94 -10.12 15.57
CA TYR A 115 -5.43 -11.47 15.77
C TYR A 115 -4.72 -11.61 17.13
N VAL A 116 -3.79 -10.69 17.45
CA VAL A 116 -3.07 -10.69 18.73
C VAL A 116 -4.03 -10.61 19.92
N GLN A 117 -5.05 -9.75 19.84
CA GLN A 117 -6.06 -9.63 20.89
C GLN A 117 -6.80 -10.95 21.10
N LYS A 118 -7.27 -11.59 20.02
CA LYS A 118 -7.95 -12.89 20.10
C LYS A 118 -7.06 -13.96 20.74
N GLN A 119 -5.79 -14.07 20.32
CA GLN A 119 -4.87 -15.07 20.87
C GLN A 119 -4.55 -14.79 22.35
N THR A 120 -4.43 -13.53 22.73
CA THR A 120 -4.23 -13.12 24.13
C THR A 120 -5.42 -13.50 25.01
N ASP A 121 -6.64 -13.30 24.52
CA ASP A 121 -7.85 -13.65 25.26
C ASP A 121 -7.99 -15.18 25.43
N LEU A 122 -7.69 -15.97 24.40
CA LEU A 122 -7.62 -17.44 24.50
C LEU A 122 -6.54 -17.88 25.51
N ALA A 123 -5.36 -17.25 25.49
CA ALA A 123 -4.30 -17.57 26.44
C ALA A 123 -4.69 -17.24 27.88
N ARG A 124 -5.38 -16.12 28.09
CA ARG A 124 -5.90 -15.73 29.41
C ARG A 124 -6.95 -16.72 29.90
N GLN A 125 -7.88 -17.15 29.04
CA GLN A 125 -8.87 -18.17 29.37
C GLN A 125 -8.20 -19.49 29.74
N ALA A 126 -7.24 -19.96 28.93
CA ALA A 126 -6.50 -21.19 29.21
C ALA A 126 -5.77 -21.13 30.56
N TYR A 127 -5.14 -20.00 30.88
CA TYR A 127 -4.48 -19.77 32.18
C TYR A 127 -5.47 -19.83 33.35
N GLN A 128 -6.62 -19.18 33.23
CA GLN A 128 -7.66 -19.17 34.26
C GLN A 128 -8.25 -20.57 34.50
N LEU A 129 -8.50 -21.33 33.42
CA LEU A 129 -8.97 -22.70 33.50
C LEU A 129 -7.94 -23.60 34.18
N ARG A 130 -6.67 -23.51 33.77
CA ARG A 130 -5.58 -24.26 34.39
C ARG A 130 -5.52 -24.02 35.90
N GLY A 131 -5.51 -22.76 36.33
CA GLY A 131 -5.46 -22.43 37.76
C GLY A 131 -6.66 -22.96 38.53
N THR A 132 -7.86 -22.94 37.92
CA THR A 132 -9.07 -23.48 38.56
C THR A 132 -9.02 -25.01 38.68
N ILE A 133 -8.58 -25.71 37.63
CA ILE A 133 -8.38 -27.16 37.63
C ILE A 133 -7.40 -27.56 38.74
N ASP A 134 -6.26 -26.88 38.82
CA ASP A 134 -5.22 -27.18 39.81
C ASP A 134 -5.73 -26.99 41.25
N LEU A 135 -6.53 -25.93 41.50
CA LEU A 135 -7.17 -25.69 42.79
C LEU A 135 -8.21 -26.74 43.18
N LEU A 136 -9.02 -27.21 42.23
CA LEU A 136 -10.02 -28.26 42.48
C LEU A 136 -9.34 -29.60 42.79
N LYS A 137 -8.33 -29.97 42.01
CA LYS A 137 -7.54 -31.19 42.23
C LYS A 137 -6.82 -31.17 43.58
N ALA A 138 -6.25 -30.04 43.97
CA ALA A 138 -5.62 -29.89 45.29
C ALA A 138 -6.61 -30.11 46.45
N LYS A 139 -7.90 -29.88 46.22
CA LYS A 139 -8.99 -30.14 47.18
C LYS A 139 -9.66 -31.51 47.01
N GLY A 140 -9.11 -32.38 46.15
CA GLY A 140 -9.68 -33.70 45.86
C GLY A 140 -11.05 -33.65 45.16
N ARG A 141 -11.35 -32.56 44.46
CA ARG A 141 -12.59 -32.39 43.69
C ARG A 141 -12.36 -32.72 42.22
N ASP A 142 -13.40 -33.18 41.56
CA ASP A 142 -13.41 -33.41 40.13
C ASP A 142 -13.35 -32.09 39.33
N ALA A 143 -12.68 -32.15 38.17
CA ALA A 143 -12.47 -31.05 37.24
C ALA A 143 -12.50 -31.51 35.76
N GLU A 144 -13.01 -32.71 35.44
CA GLU A 144 -12.99 -33.28 34.08
C GLU A 144 -13.63 -32.37 33.01
N GLU A 145 -14.75 -31.72 33.32
CA GLU A 145 -15.42 -30.80 32.41
C GLU A 145 -14.53 -29.58 32.09
N LEU A 146 -13.87 -29.02 33.10
CA LEU A 146 -12.95 -27.89 32.93
C LEU A 146 -11.70 -28.30 32.16
N GLU A 147 -11.20 -29.53 32.33
CA GLU A 147 -10.09 -30.05 31.53
C GLU A 147 -10.47 -30.19 30.06
N THR A 148 -11.70 -30.58 29.77
CA THR A 148 -12.22 -30.66 28.41
C THR A 148 -12.25 -29.27 27.78
N PHE A 149 -12.82 -28.29 28.50
CA PHE A 149 -12.86 -26.91 28.02
C PHE A 149 -11.44 -26.30 27.87
N PHE A 150 -10.50 -26.60 28.77
CA PHE A 150 -9.10 -26.20 28.63
C PHE A 150 -8.48 -26.73 27.33
N LYS A 151 -8.74 -27.99 26.98
CA LYS A 151 -8.23 -28.59 25.72
C LYS A 151 -8.85 -27.93 24.49
N GLU A 152 -10.13 -27.55 24.55
CA GLU A 152 -10.81 -26.83 23.48
C GLU A 152 -10.20 -25.45 23.25
N VAL A 153 -10.05 -24.65 24.32
CA VAL A 153 -9.42 -23.32 24.24
C VAL A 153 -7.98 -23.42 23.74
N LYS A 154 -7.20 -24.41 24.22
CA LYS A 154 -5.84 -24.62 23.72
C LYS A 154 -5.84 -25.02 22.23
N ARG A 155 -6.83 -25.78 21.75
CA ARG A 155 -6.95 -26.13 20.32
C ARG A 155 -7.34 -24.94 19.44
N GLU A 156 -8.13 -24.00 19.95
CA GLU A 156 -8.49 -22.78 19.22
C GLU A 156 -7.33 -21.78 19.12
N MET A 157 -6.38 -21.85 20.04
CA MET A 157 -5.18 -21.03 20.02
C MET A 157 -4.27 -21.44 18.87
N ASP A 158 -3.67 -20.46 18.22
CA ASP A 158 -2.68 -20.69 17.16
C ASP A 158 -1.47 -21.46 17.71
N LYS A 159 -0.94 -22.38 16.90
CA LYS A 159 0.20 -23.22 17.29
C LYS A 159 1.44 -22.39 17.62
N ASP A 160 1.72 -21.35 16.84
CA ASP A 160 2.89 -20.49 17.09
C ASP A 160 2.74 -19.76 18.44
N CYS A 161 1.52 -19.36 18.79
CA CYS A 161 1.23 -18.75 20.10
C CYS A 161 1.39 -19.75 21.24
N GLN A 162 0.94 -20.99 21.05
CA GLN A 162 1.15 -22.07 22.02
C GLN A 162 2.65 -22.34 22.24
N ASP A 163 3.42 -22.46 21.16
CA ASP A 163 4.86 -22.71 21.23
C ASP A 163 5.60 -21.57 21.94
N VAL A 164 5.18 -20.31 21.74
CA VAL A 164 5.71 -19.14 22.47
C VAL A 164 5.44 -19.26 23.97
N LEU A 165 4.24 -19.66 24.38
CA LEU A 165 3.88 -19.82 25.80
C LEU A 165 4.59 -21.02 26.42
N ASP A 166 4.62 -22.16 25.73
CA ASP A 166 5.24 -23.40 26.22
C ASP A 166 6.76 -23.24 26.36
N THR A 167 7.40 -22.37 25.55
CA THR A 167 8.84 -22.06 25.64
C THR A 167 9.18 -20.80 26.45
N TRP A 168 8.18 -20.10 27.01
CA TRP A 168 8.38 -18.81 27.67
C TRP A 168 9.35 -18.88 28.85
N GLU A 169 9.22 -19.87 29.74
CA GLU A 169 10.11 -20.00 30.89
C GLU A 169 11.56 -20.29 30.48
N ALA A 170 11.76 -21.13 29.44
CA ALA A 170 13.09 -21.36 28.88
C ALA A 170 13.68 -20.08 28.27
N LYS A 171 12.87 -19.29 27.56
CA LYS A 171 13.29 -17.99 27.02
C LYS A 171 13.66 -17.00 28.13
N LYS A 172 12.84 -16.91 29.17
CA LYS A 172 13.12 -16.04 30.32
C LYS A 172 14.40 -16.45 31.04
N GLN A 173 14.64 -17.76 31.17
CA GLN A 173 15.87 -18.26 31.78
C GLN A 173 17.11 -17.92 30.95
N SER A 174 17.04 -18.08 29.62
CA SER A 174 18.20 -17.78 28.76
C SER A 174 18.63 -16.31 28.78
N TYR A 175 17.73 -15.37 29.08
CA TYR A 175 18.06 -13.95 29.33
C TYR A 175 18.50 -13.67 30.77
N ARG A 176 18.28 -14.59 31.72
CA ARG A 176 18.73 -14.47 33.12
C ARG A 176 20.08 -15.12 33.37
N ASP A 177 20.45 -16.10 32.55
CA ASP A 177 21.77 -16.73 32.61
C ASP A 177 22.88 -15.71 32.33
N PRO A 178 24.10 -15.89 32.85
CA PRO A 178 25.20 -14.95 32.60
C PRO A 178 25.52 -14.76 31.11
N GLN A 179 25.28 -15.79 30.30
CA GLN A 179 25.51 -15.78 28.86
C GLN A 179 24.29 -16.31 28.11
N PHE A 180 23.88 -15.59 27.07
CA PHE A 180 22.93 -16.08 26.08
C PHE A 180 23.65 -16.86 24.98
N VAL A 181 23.21 -18.10 24.76
CA VAL A 181 23.81 -19.01 23.78
C VAL A 181 22.81 -19.30 22.67
N TYR A 182 23.21 -19.07 21.42
CA TYR A 182 22.41 -19.40 20.24
C TYR A 182 23.28 -19.96 19.12
N LYS A 183 22.66 -20.67 18.16
CA LYS A 183 23.37 -21.34 17.07
C LYS A 183 23.22 -20.59 15.75
N VAL A 184 24.33 -20.33 15.08
CA VAL A 184 24.38 -19.81 13.70
C VAL A 184 25.18 -20.80 12.85
N ARG A 185 24.54 -21.40 11.85
CA ARG A 185 25.18 -22.38 10.94
C ARG A 185 25.95 -23.48 11.69
N ASN A 186 25.33 -24.08 12.71
CA ASN A 186 25.91 -25.09 13.61
C ASN A 186 27.09 -24.64 14.49
N LYS A 187 27.38 -23.33 14.56
CA LYS A 187 28.33 -22.77 15.53
C LYS A 187 27.58 -22.13 16.69
N GLU A 188 28.02 -22.42 17.91
CA GLU A 188 27.50 -21.77 19.12
C GLU A 188 28.14 -20.38 19.25
N ILE A 189 27.28 -19.37 19.35
CA ILE A 189 27.65 -18.00 19.68
C ILE A 189 27.21 -17.77 21.12
N ARG A 190 28.12 -17.23 21.93
CA ARG A 190 27.88 -16.87 23.33
C ARG A 190 28.00 -15.36 23.46
N VAL A 191 27.02 -14.74 24.09
CA VAL A 191 26.98 -13.29 24.35
C VAL A 191 26.72 -13.10 25.83
N ASP A 192 27.50 -12.27 26.50
CA ASP A 192 27.24 -11.93 27.89
C ASP A 192 25.93 -11.16 28.00
N ASN A 193 25.03 -11.61 28.87
CA ASN A 193 23.73 -10.95 29.08
C ASN A 193 23.83 -9.73 29.98
N PHE A 194 24.97 -9.54 30.66
CA PHE A 194 25.14 -8.49 31.64
C PHE A 194 26.45 -7.75 31.42
N SER A 195 26.44 -6.46 31.72
CA SER A 195 27.61 -5.63 31.82
C SER A 195 27.77 -5.11 33.25
N GLU A 196 28.99 -5.09 33.76
CA GLU A 196 29.27 -4.61 35.12
C GLU A 196 29.43 -3.09 35.13
N SER A 197 28.62 -2.42 35.95
CA SER A 197 28.74 -0.97 36.19
C SER A 197 29.89 -0.61 37.13
N LEU A 198 30.23 0.68 37.23
CA LEU A 198 31.23 1.19 38.19
C LEU A 198 30.86 0.92 39.67
N SER A 199 29.60 0.61 39.96
CA SER A 199 29.12 0.23 41.29
C SER A 199 28.99 -1.29 41.46
N HIS A 200 29.61 -2.08 40.58
CA HIS A 200 29.61 -3.55 40.58
C HIS A 200 28.23 -4.20 40.41
N GLN A 201 27.24 -3.46 39.91
CA GLN A 201 25.93 -4.01 39.55
C GLN A 201 26.00 -4.65 38.16
N GLN A 202 25.40 -5.84 38.03
CA GLN A 202 25.21 -6.54 36.77
C GLN A 202 23.98 -5.97 36.06
N ILE A 203 24.19 -5.22 34.98
CA ILE A 203 23.15 -4.55 34.21
C ILE A 203 22.86 -5.38 32.94
N PRO A 204 21.62 -5.86 32.75
CA PRO A 204 21.22 -6.55 31.52
C PRO A 204 21.35 -5.70 30.26
#